data_AF-Q82L12-F1
#
_entry.id   AF-Q82L12-F1
#
_cell.length_a   1.000
_cell.length_b   1.000
_cell.length_c   1.000
_cell.angle_alpha   90.00
_cell.angle_beta   90.00
_cell.angle_gamma   90.00
#
_symmetry.space_group_name_H-M   'P 1'
#
loop_
_entity.id
_entity.type
_entity.pdbx_description
1 polymer ?
#
loop_
_entity_poly.entity_id
_entity_poly.type
_entity_poly.pdbx_seq_one_letter_code
_entity_poly.pdbx_strand_id
1 'polypeptide(L)'
;MIDRAVRAAREGGPIGEHLEALGLLPGRTADEADEGAPRGTTLPPRVTDGAPHALLGQHVCPRGVCTRREQRAVGEERPVCEIFDLALRFDPER
;
A
#
# COMPACT_ATOMS: atom_id res chain seq x y z
N MET A 1 -7.43 11.54 17.12
CA MET A 1 -6.58 12.56 16.44
C MET A 1 -6.23 12.13 15.03
N ILE A 2 -5.75 10.88 14.85
CA ILE A 2 -5.44 10.26 13.55
C ILE A 2 -6.65 10.23 12.60
N ASP A 3 -7.85 9.91 13.08
CA ASP A 3 -9.07 9.85 12.25
C ASP A 3 -9.41 11.17 11.54
N ARG A 4 -9.06 12.30 12.17
CA ARG A 4 -9.28 13.64 11.60
C ARG A 4 -8.31 13.92 10.45
N ALA A 5 -7.04 13.52 10.61
CA ALA A 5 -6.02 13.61 9.56
C ALA A 5 -6.39 12.77 8.34
N VAL A 6 -6.85 11.54 8.57
CA VAL A 6 -7.25 10.59 7.51
C VAL A 6 -8.47 11.11 6.74
N ARG A 7 -9.44 11.71 7.43
CA ARG A 7 -10.61 12.30 6.78
C ARG A 7 -10.23 13.50 5.90
N ALA A 8 -9.44 14.42 6.42
CA ALA A 8 -8.97 15.59 5.66
C ALA A 8 -8.18 15.18 4.41
N ALA A 9 -7.34 14.14 4.50
CA ALA A 9 -6.60 13.60 3.36
C ALA A 9 -7.54 13.06 2.26
N ARG A 10 -8.61 12.35 2.64
CA ARG A 10 -9.58 11.78 1.70
C ARG A 10 -10.42 12.85 0.99
N GLU A 11 -10.65 13.98 1.65
CA GLU A 11 -11.40 15.11 1.11
C GLU A 11 -10.52 16.09 0.31
N GLY A 12 -9.21 15.83 0.22
CA GLY A 12 -8.25 16.73 -0.43
C GLY A 12 -7.97 18.02 0.35
N GLY A 13 -8.35 18.05 1.63
CA GLY A 13 -8.10 19.18 2.53
C GLY A 13 -6.64 19.27 2.99
N PRO A 14 -6.22 20.41 3.54
CA PRO A 14 -4.86 20.57 4.07
C PRO A 14 -4.63 19.66 5.28
N ILE A 15 -3.59 18.83 5.23
CA ILE A 15 -3.27 17.85 6.29
C ILE A 15 -2.09 18.29 7.19
N GLY A 16 -1.43 19.40 6.89
CA GLY A 16 -0.21 19.85 7.58
C GLY A 16 -0.39 19.98 9.09
N GLU A 17 -1.40 20.75 9.52
CA GLU A 17 -1.72 20.96 10.94
C GLU A 17 -2.02 19.65 11.68
N HIS A 18 -2.62 18.68 10.98
CA HIS A 18 -2.93 17.38 11.55
C HIS A 18 -1.69 16.50 11.70
N LEU A 19 -0.72 16.59 10.79
CA LEU A 19 0.55 15.89 10.88
C LEU A 19 1.48 16.51 11.94
N GLU A 20 1.42 17.83 12.10
CA GLU A 20 2.14 18.59 13.14
C GLU A 20 1.66 18.17 14.54
N ALA A 21 0.34 18.09 14.73
CA ALA A 21 -0.25 17.61 15.98
C ALA A 21 0.12 16.16 16.31
N LEU A 22 0.50 15.36 15.29
CA LEU A 22 0.99 13.99 15.44
C LEU A 22 2.51 13.90 15.59
N GLY A 23 3.24 15.03 15.53
CA GLY A 23 4.71 15.04 15.60
C GLY A 23 5.40 14.42 14.39
N LEU A 24 4.71 14.34 13.25
CA LEU A 24 5.18 13.68 12.02
C LEU A 24 5.80 14.67 11.01
N LEU A 25 5.78 15.97 11.30
CA LEU A 25 6.46 16.98 10.49
C LEU A 25 7.91 17.17 10.96
N PRO A 26 8.90 17.06 10.06
CA PRO A 26 10.32 17.17 10.41
C PRO A 26 10.65 18.65 10.66
N GLY A 27 10.64 19.08 11.92
CA GLY A 27 10.86 20.49 12.20
C GLY A 27 11.00 20.93 13.65
N ARG A 28 11.61 20.12 14.53
CA ARG A 28 12.42 20.55 15.70
C ARG A 28 12.72 19.36 16.62
N THR A 29 13.83 18.69 16.39
CA THR A 29 14.60 18.10 17.50
C THR A 29 15.88 18.90 17.59
N ALA A 30 15.93 19.81 18.54
CA ALA A 30 17.21 20.33 19.03
C ALA A 30 17.89 19.16 19.75
N ASP A 31 19.04 18.71 19.24
CA ASP A 31 20.30 18.70 19.99
C ASP A 31 21.45 18.24 19.07
N GLU A 32 22.58 18.90 19.20
CA GLU A 32 23.80 18.67 18.46
C GLU A 32 24.52 17.42 18.99
N ALA A 33 24.52 16.33 18.24
CA ALA A 33 25.53 15.27 18.35
C ALA A 33 25.49 14.40 17.09
N ASP A 34 26.45 14.62 16.19
CA ASP A 34 27.31 13.56 15.62
C ASP A 34 28.08 14.16 14.43
N GLU A 35 29.31 14.57 14.72
CA GLU A 35 30.33 14.91 13.75
C GLU A 35 30.80 13.61 13.08
N GLY A 36 30.49 13.43 11.79
CA GLY A 36 31.15 12.42 10.96
C GLY A 36 30.29 11.26 10.45
N ALA A 37 29.29 11.54 9.61
CA ALA A 37 28.83 10.56 8.63
C ALA A 37 28.39 11.28 7.35
N PRO A 38 28.88 10.90 6.15
CA PRO A 38 28.23 11.33 4.94
C PRO A 38 26.82 10.74 4.99
N ARG A 39 25.83 11.60 5.21
CA ARG A 39 24.41 11.24 5.10
C ARG A 39 24.14 10.94 3.64
N GLY A 40 24.52 9.74 3.21
CA GLY A 40 24.08 9.14 1.98
C GLY A 40 22.58 8.97 2.10
N THR A 41 21.81 9.99 1.72
CA THR A 41 20.40 9.84 1.41
C THR A 41 20.34 9.09 0.10
N THR A 42 20.67 7.79 0.13
CA THR A 42 20.31 6.90 -0.96
C THR A 42 18.81 6.74 -0.86
N LEU A 43 18.09 7.71 -1.45
CA LEU A 43 16.68 7.54 -1.70
C LEU A 43 16.53 6.20 -2.41
N PRO A 44 15.60 5.34 -1.97
CA PRO A 44 15.30 4.13 -2.71
C PRO A 44 14.98 4.55 -4.16
N PRO A 45 15.45 3.77 -5.16
CA PRO A 45 15.21 4.09 -6.55
C PRO A 45 13.71 4.32 -6.77
N ARG A 46 13.36 5.37 -7.51
CA ARG A 46 11.97 5.66 -7.88
C ARG A 46 11.39 4.38 -8.49
N VAL A 47 10.32 3.87 -7.89
CA VAL A 47 9.51 2.80 -8.49
C VAL A 47 8.98 3.38 -9.80
N THR A 48 9.59 3.01 -10.92
CA THR A 48 9.13 3.41 -12.24
C THR A 48 7.76 2.79 -12.47
N ASP A 49 6.75 3.61 -12.79
CA ASP A 49 5.37 3.20 -13.08
C ASP A 49 5.21 2.25 -14.30
N GLY A 50 6.31 1.76 -14.88
CA GLY A 50 6.33 1.05 -16.16
C GLY A 50 6.36 -0.47 -16.09
N ALA A 51 6.67 -1.08 -14.93
CA ALA A 51 6.64 -2.53 -14.79
C ALA A 51 5.34 -2.94 -14.07
N PRO A 52 4.45 -3.74 -14.68
CA PRO A 52 3.31 -4.29 -13.95
C PRO A 52 3.87 -5.05 -12.76
N HIS A 53 3.55 -4.58 -11.56
CA HIS A 53 3.97 -5.28 -10.36
C HIS A 53 3.33 -6.65 -10.42
N ALA A 54 4.13 -7.72 -10.54
CA ALA A 54 3.56 -9.06 -10.54
C ALA A 54 2.90 -9.28 -9.18
N LEU A 55 1.58 -9.52 -9.17
CA LEU A 55 0.92 -10.00 -7.97
C LEU A 55 1.40 -11.42 -7.73
N LEU A 56 2.31 -11.59 -6.78
CA LEU A 56 2.75 -12.90 -6.32
C LEU A 56 1.59 -13.51 -5.52
N GLY A 57 0.83 -14.39 -6.16
CA GLY A 57 -0.33 -15.07 -5.59
C GLY A 57 -1.39 -15.43 -6.62
N GLN A 58 -2.36 -16.25 -6.22
CA GLN A 58 -3.43 -16.73 -7.08
C GLN A 58 -4.80 -16.40 -6.51
N HIS A 59 -5.80 -16.27 -7.39
CA HIS A 59 -7.19 -16.14 -7.03
C HIS A 59 -7.85 -17.51 -7.04
N VAL A 60 -8.41 -17.92 -5.91
CA VAL A 60 -8.98 -19.25 -5.68
C VAL A 60 -10.45 -19.18 -5.30
N CYS A 61 -11.16 -20.31 -5.44
CA CYS A 61 -12.57 -20.41 -5.04
C CYS A 61 -12.79 -19.95 -3.59
N PRO A 62 -13.76 -19.06 -3.33
CA PRO A 62 -14.06 -18.60 -1.97
C PRO A 62 -14.60 -19.71 -1.07
N ARG A 63 -15.16 -20.78 -1.65
CA ARG A 63 -15.71 -21.94 -0.91
C ARG A 63 -14.85 -23.19 -0.99
N GLY A 64 -13.75 -23.16 -1.75
CA GLY A 64 -12.91 -24.34 -1.98
C GLY A 64 -13.58 -25.49 -2.75
N VAL A 65 -14.80 -25.28 -3.27
CA VAL A 65 -15.59 -26.32 -3.95
C VAL A 65 -15.20 -26.44 -5.42
N CYS A 66 -14.90 -25.32 -6.10
CA CYS A 66 -14.35 -25.38 -7.46
C CYS A 66 -12.83 -25.33 -7.44
N THR A 67 -12.19 -26.07 -8.33
CA THR A 67 -10.73 -26.13 -8.47
C THR A 67 -10.17 -24.96 -9.28
N ARG A 68 -10.98 -23.92 -9.57
CA ARG A 68 -10.58 -22.76 -10.37
C ARG A 68 -9.50 -21.96 -9.64
N ARG A 69 -8.43 -21.67 -10.37
CA ARG A 69 -7.29 -20.87 -9.94
C ARG A 69 -6.89 -19.94 -11.07
N GLU A 70 -6.69 -18.67 -10.75
CA GLU A 70 -6.44 -17.65 -11.76
C GLU A 70 -5.39 -16.65 -11.27
N GLN A 71 -4.38 -16.36 -12.09
CA GLN A 71 -3.47 -15.25 -11.83
C GLN A 71 -4.05 -14.00 -12.47
N ARG A 72 -3.97 -12.87 -11.77
CA ARG A 72 -4.52 -11.59 -12.21
C ARG A 72 -3.38 -10.59 -12.35
N ALA A 73 -3.36 -9.82 -13.43
CA ALA A 73 -2.44 -8.70 -13.56
C ALA A 73 -2.94 -7.47 -12.77
N VAL A 74 -2.01 -6.59 -12.38
CA VAL A 74 -2.37 -5.35 -11.70
C VAL A 74 -3.23 -4.49 -12.63
N GLY A 75 -4.40 -4.09 -12.12
CA GLY A 75 -5.35 -3.24 -12.85
C GLY A 75 -6.48 -3.99 -13.56
N GLU A 76 -6.41 -5.32 -13.68
CA GLU A 76 -7.50 -6.10 -14.30
C GLU A 76 -8.73 -6.21 -13.40
N GLU A 77 -9.88 -6.63 -13.94
CA GLU A 77 -11.05 -6.91 -13.09
C GLU A 77 -10.78 -8.09 -12.14
N ARG A 78 -11.46 -8.12 -10.99
CA ARG A 78 -11.31 -9.24 -10.05
C ARG A 78 -12.08 -10.45 -10.59
N PRO A 79 -11.43 -11.62 -10.78
CA PRO A 79 -12.11 -12.79 -11.30
C PRO A 79 -13.20 -13.28 -10.35
N VAL A 80 -14.28 -13.80 -10.92
CA VAL A 80 -15.45 -14.32 -10.20
C VAL A 80 -15.56 -15.83 -10.34
N CYS A 81 -16.07 -16.47 -9.30
CA CYS A 81 -16.47 -17.85 -9.32
C CYS A 81 -17.87 -17.97 -9.94
N GLU A 82 -17.96 -18.48 -11.17
CA GLU A 82 -19.25 -18.65 -11.88
C GLU A 82 -20.26 -19.56 -11.17
N ILE A 83 -19.80 -20.46 -10.29
CA ILE A 83 -20.70 -21.37 -9.54
C ILE A 83 -21.44 -20.63 -8.43
N PHE A 84 -20.73 -19.75 -7.72
CA PHE A 84 -21.28 -19.06 -6.54
C PHE A 84 -21.60 -17.59 -6.84
N ASP A 85 -21.25 -17.10 -8.02
CA ASP A 85 -21.31 -15.71 -8.43
C ASP A 85 -20.64 -14.76 -7.41
N LEU A 86 -19.49 -15.21 -6.88
CA LEU A 86 -18.72 -14.50 -5.87
C LEU A 86 -17.28 -14.28 -6.33
N ALA A 87 -16.72 -13.13 -5.99
CA ALA A 87 -15.32 -12.82 -6.28
C ALA A 87 -14.36 -13.85 -5.69
N LEU A 88 -13.37 -14.28 -6.47
CA LEU A 88 -12.35 -15.23 -6.02
C LEU A 88 -11.51 -14.64 -4.87
N ARG A 89 -11.13 -15.50 -3.92
CA ARG A 89 -10.30 -15.14 -2.77
C ARG A 89 -8.84 -15.11 -3.20
N PHE A 90 -8.08 -14.10 -2.76
CA PHE A 90 -6.63 -14.07 -2.98
C PHE A 90 -5.91 -15.04 -2.04
N ASP A 91 -4.95 -15.77 -2.59
CA ASP A 91 -4.09 -16.72 -1.89
C ASP A 91 -2.61 -16.36 -2.16
N PRO A 92 -1.89 -15.80 -1.16
CA PRO A 92 -0.51 -15.34 -1.32
C PRO A 92 0.54 -16.46 -1.25
N GLU A 93 0.16 -17.66 -0.81
CA GLU A 93 1.10 -18.75 -0.53
C GLU A 93 1.41 -19.64 -1.76
N ARG A 94 1.07 -19.17 -2.98
CA ARG A 94 1.16 -19.96 -4.21
C ARG A 94 1.63 -19.22 -5.45
#